data_AF-A0A3M2EQ93-F1
#
_entry.id   AF-A0A3M2EQ93-F1
#
_cell.length_a   1.000
_cell.length_b   1.000
_cell.length_c   1.000
_cell.angle_alpha   90.00
_cell.angle_beta   90.00
_cell.angle_gamma   90.00
#
_symmetry.space_group_name_H-M   'P 1'
#
loop_
_entity.id
_entity.type
_entity.pdbx_description
1 polymer ?
#
loop_
_entity_poly.entity_id
_entity_poly.type
_entity_poly.pdbx_seq_one_letter_code
_entity_poly.pdbx_strand_id
1 'polypeptide(L)'
;MGVERFLIAERAQLPLWIPALMGIGIATYFALPAEPSRAAMALPLAGLVLWAGLRRSGLAGAVAGQALIWLAVGFALAVWRAHEVAAPVIDHAREATVEGRVLDVSATPEGRRRLLLDRVVVHGLDPRLTPARVRVTVLPEDAATPFRPGMRVMVHARLIPPGGPVEPGGFDFRRMAWFDRLGATGIARGVVLAIDPRAPPGLWDRAVLAVAGWRAHLAEALRAALPGQRGSFAAAILVGDRSGIPEAATEALRASNLAHLLAISGLHMGLLTGFVFLALRGALALIPPLALG
;
A
#
# COMPACT_ATOMS: atom_id res chain seq x y z
N MET A 1 4.97 16.60 42.74
CA MET A 1 3.85 17.57 42.74
C MET A 1 3.71 18.41 41.45
N GLY A 2 4.71 18.47 40.56
CA GLY A 2 4.62 19.21 39.29
C GLY A 2 4.00 18.42 38.13
N VAL A 3 4.39 17.14 37.95
CA VAL A 3 3.96 16.30 36.81
C VAL A 3 2.45 16.06 36.80
N GLU A 4 1.82 15.76 37.94
CA GLU A 4 0.37 15.53 37.98
C GLU A 4 -0.43 16.79 37.66
N ARG A 5 0.02 17.97 38.13
CA ARG A 5 -0.62 19.25 37.80
C ARG A 5 -0.53 19.56 36.31
N PHE A 6 0.61 19.27 35.68
CA PHE A 6 0.79 19.39 34.24
C PHE A 6 -0.14 18.44 33.48
N LEU A 7 -0.22 17.16 33.87
CA LEU A 7 -1.11 16.19 33.21
C LEU A 7 -2.59 16.54 33.35
N ILE A 8 -3.01 17.12 34.48
CA ILE A 8 -4.38 17.61 34.66
C ILE A 8 -4.66 18.79 33.71
N ALA A 9 -3.72 19.73 33.57
CA ALA A 9 -3.84 20.84 32.63
C ALA A 9 -3.92 20.36 31.17
N GLU A 10 -3.14 19.32 30.83
CA GLU A 10 -3.03 18.76 29.48
C GLU A 10 -4.03 17.64 29.16
N ARG A 11 -4.96 17.32 30.07
CA ARG A 11 -5.87 16.17 29.93
C ARG A 11 -6.65 16.15 28.60
N ALA A 12 -7.00 17.32 28.07
CA ALA A 12 -7.74 17.47 26.82
C ALA A 12 -6.87 17.19 25.59
N GLN A 13 -5.55 17.32 25.71
CA GLN A 13 -4.59 17.06 24.63
C GLN A 13 -4.08 15.62 24.64
N LEU A 14 -4.19 14.89 25.75
CA LEU A 14 -3.75 13.49 25.85
C LEU A 14 -4.28 12.57 24.73
N PRO A 15 -5.55 12.67 24.29
CA PRO A 15 -6.05 11.86 23.17
C PRO A 15 -5.34 12.14 21.83
N LEU A 16 -4.78 13.34 21.63
CA LEU A 16 -4.05 13.69 20.41
C LEU A 16 -2.73 12.92 20.27
N TRP A 17 -2.21 12.36 21.37
CA TRP A 17 -1.01 11.53 21.37
C TRP A 17 -1.27 10.08 20.95
N ILE A 18 -2.52 9.62 20.89
CA ILE A 18 -2.85 8.24 20.53
C ILE A 18 -2.28 7.84 19.16
N PRO A 19 -2.47 8.62 18.07
CA PRO A 19 -1.90 8.28 16.77
C PRO A 19 -0.36 8.27 16.78
N ALA A 20 0.27 9.18 17.53
CA ALA A 20 1.72 9.24 17.64
C ALA A 20 2.27 7.99 18.35
N LEU A 21 1.65 7.57 19.45
CA LEU A 21 2.02 6.36 20.19
C LEU A 21 1.79 5.09 19.36
N MET A 22 0.66 4.99 18.66
CA MET A 22 0.43 3.89 17.72
C MET A 22 1.48 3.89 16.60
N GLY A 23 1.81 5.06 16.06
CA GLY A 23 2.84 5.25 15.04
C GLY A 23 4.22 4.78 15.51
N ILE A 24 4.59 5.08 16.75
CA ILE A 24 5.83 4.57 17.37
C ILE A 24 5.79 3.05 17.48
N GLY A 25 4.67 2.46 17.93
CA GLY A 25 4.51 1.01 17.99
C GLY A 25 4.67 0.32 16.62
N ILE A 26 4.09 0.92 15.57
CA ILE A 26 4.26 0.47 14.18
C ILE A 26 5.72 0.62 13.74
N ALA A 27 6.38 1.74 14.05
CA ALA A 27 7.78 1.97 13.72
C ALA A 27 8.70 0.95 14.41
N THR A 28 8.39 0.58 15.66
CA THR A 28 9.11 -0.48 16.39
C THR A 28 9.00 -1.82 15.67
N TYR A 29 7.83 -2.20 15.16
CA TYR A 29 7.67 -3.41 14.34
C TYR A 29 8.61 -3.38 13.12
N PHE A 30 8.67 -2.26 12.39
CA PHE A 30 9.50 -2.13 11.19
C PHE A 30 11.01 -2.00 11.46
N ALA A 31 11.40 -1.74 12.70
CA ALA A 31 12.79 -1.71 13.16
C ALA A 31 13.31 -3.10 13.54
N LEU A 32 12.44 -4.10 13.71
CA LEU A 32 12.86 -5.45 14.06
C LEU A 32 13.54 -6.14 12.86
N PRO A 33 14.63 -6.91 13.10
CA PRO A 33 15.35 -7.62 12.04
C PRO A 33 14.63 -8.90 11.58
N ALA A 34 13.66 -9.38 12.36
CA ALA A 34 12.95 -10.63 12.11
C ALA A 34 11.45 -10.45 12.33
N GLU A 35 10.66 -11.22 11.58
CA GLU A 35 9.20 -11.17 11.65
C GLU A 35 8.69 -11.68 13.01
N PRO A 36 7.93 -10.87 13.77
CA PRO A 36 7.32 -11.32 15.01
C PRO A 36 6.31 -12.44 14.79
N SER A 37 6.24 -13.36 15.76
CA SER A 37 5.20 -14.39 15.76
C SER A 37 3.82 -13.78 15.98
N ARG A 38 2.77 -14.52 15.58
CA ARG A 38 1.37 -14.11 15.81
C ARG A 38 1.02 -13.92 17.29
N ALA A 39 1.77 -14.56 18.20
CA ALA A 39 1.59 -14.36 19.64
C ALA A 39 1.85 -12.91 20.07
N ALA A 40 2.66 -12.15 19.33
CA ALA A 40 2.90 -10.73 19.61
C ALA A 40 1.65 -9.86 19.46
N MET A 41 0.59 -10.34 18.80
CA MET A 41 -0.72 -9.67 18.77
C MET A 41 -1.37 -9.60 20.16
N ALA A 42 -0.92 -10.40 21.13
CA ALA A 42 -1.42 -10.38 22.51
C ALA A 42 -0.77 -9.31 23.39
N LEU A 43 0.24 -8.57 22.90
CA LEU A 43 0.92 -7.51 23.67
C LEU A 43 -0.02 -6.44 24.26
N PRO A 44 -1.13 -6.03 23.59
CA PRO A 44 -2.10 -5.11 24.21
C PRO A 44 -2.72 -5.65 25.50
N LEU A 45 -2.87 -6.97 25.65
CA LEU A 45 -3.38 -7.59 26.88
C LEU A 45 -2.38 -7.43 28.03
N ALA A 46 -1.09 -7.61 27.75
CA ALA A 46 -0.03 -7.32 28.73
C ALA A 46 -0.02 -5.82 29.10
N GLY A 47 -0.24 -4.93 28.13
CA GLY A 47 -0.41 -3.50 28.36
C GLY A 47 -1.58 -3.18 29.30
N LEU A 48 -2.72 -3.86 29.15
CA LEU A 48 -3.89 -3.72 30.03
C LEU A 48 -3.58 -4.15 31.47
N VAL A 49 -2.87 -5.27 31.65
CA VAL A 49 -2.46 -5.74 32.98
C VAL A 49 -1.51 -4.73 33.64
N LEU A 50 -0.52 -4.24 32.89
CA LEU A 50 0.40 -3.21 33.38
C LEU A 50 -0.33 -1.91 33.75
N TRP A 51 -1.27 -1.47 32.92
CA TRP A 51 -2.09 -0.30 33.20
C TRP A 51 -2.94 -0.48 34.48
N ALA A 52 -3.52 -1.65 34.69
CA ALA A 52 -4.29 -1.96 35.91
C ALA A 52 -3.42 -1.89 37.19
N GLY A 53 -2.13 -2.22 37.10
CA GLY A 53 -1.15 -2.02 38.17
C GLY A 53 -0.76 -0.55 38.34
N LEU A 54 -0.29 0.08 37.26
CA LEU A 54 0.24 1.44 37.25
C LEU A 54 -0.79 2.50 37.61
N ARG A 55 -2.07 2.31 37.27
CA ARG A 55 -3.12 3.27 37.64
C ARG A 55 -3.32 3.40 39.15
N ARG A 56 -2.87 2.41 39.94
CA ARG A 56 -2.92 2.46 41.41
C ARG A 56 -1.89 3.41 42.01
N SER A 57 -0.85 3.80 41.26
CA SER A 57 0.20 4.71 41.71
C SER A 57 -0.12 6.19 41.45
N GLY A 58 -1.34 6.53 41.02
CA GLY A 58 -1.78 7.90 40.73
C GLY A 58 -1.96 8.20 39.24
N LEU A 59 -2.22 9.47 38.91
CA LEU A 59 -2.57 9.91 37.56
C LEU A 59 -1.43 9.67 36.56
N ALA A 60 -0.19 9.96 36.97
CA ALA A 60 0.98 9.75 36.13
C ALA A 60 1.15 8.28 35.71
N GLY A 61 0.89 7.35 36.63
CA GLY A 61 0.92 5.91 36.34
C GLY A 61 -0.20 5.49 35.38
N ALA A 62 -1.41 6.04 35.54
CA ALA A 62 -2.52 5.78 34.64
C ALA A 62 -2.23 6.26 33.21
N VAL A 63 -1.67 7.46 33.04
CA VAL A 63 -1.30 8.00 31.72
C VAL A 63 -0.16 7.19 31.10
N ALA A 64 0.88 6.86 31.85
CA ALA A 64 1.99 6.04 31.37
C ALA A 64 1.52 4.65 30.91
N GLY A 65 0.66 3.98 31.69
CA GLY A 65 0.09 2.70 31.32
C GLY A 65 -0.76 2.78 30.04
N GLN A 66 -1.50 3.88 29.86
CA GLN A 66 -2.30 4.10 28.65
C GLN A 66 -1.42 4.34 27.42
N ALA A 67 -0.29 5.03 27.60
CA ALA A 67 0.71 5.18 26.54
C ALA A 67 1.28 3.83 26.09
N LEU A 68 1.62 2.94 27.04
CA LEU A 68 2.08 1.58 26.76
C LEU A 68 1.05 0.74 26.01
N ILE A 69 -0.24 0.87 26.35
CA ILE A 69 -1.32 0.20 25.62
C ILE A 69 -1.35 0.66 24.17
N TRP A 70 -1.33 1.97 23.89
CA TRP A 70 -1.41 2.47 22.52
C TRP A 70 -0.17 2.13 21.67
N LEU A 71 1.02 2.09 22.28
CA LEU A 71 2.23 1.54 21.67
C LEU A 71 2.04 0.06 21.30
N ALA A 72 1.56 -0.76 22.23
CA ALA A 72 1.32 -2.18 22.00
C ALA A 72 0.24 -2.44 20.94
N VAL A 73 -0.81 -1.61 20.90
CA VAL A 73 -1.86 -1.67 19.87
C VAL A 73 -1.28 -1.36 18.50
N GLY A 74 -0.48 -0.29 18.36
CA GLY A 74 0.19 0.03 17.10
C GLY A 74 1.07 -1.11 16.60
N PHE A 75 1.88 -1.68 17.49
CA PHE A 75 2.72 -2.84 17.18
C PHE A 75 1.88 -4.07 16.77
N ALA A 76 0.84 -4.41 17.53
CA ALA A 76 -0.03 -5.55 17.24
C ALA A 76 -0.78 -5.40 15.91
N LEU A 77 -1.21 -4.19 15.55
CA LEU A 77 -1.81 -3.90 14.25
C LEU A 77 -0.83 -4.13 13.10
N ALA A 78 0.44 -3.75 13.26
CA ALA A 78 1.46 -4.01 12.25
C ALA A 78 1.71 -5.51 12.07
N VAL A 79 1.82 -6.26 13.18
CA VAL A 79 1.93 -7.73 13.15
C VAL A 79 0.70 -8.36 12.49
N TRP A 80 -0.51 -7.95 12.89
CA TRP A 80 -1.74 -8.42 12.28
C TRP A 80 -1.76 -8.21 10.77
N ARG A 81 -1.46 -6.98 10.33
CA ARG A 81 -1.44 -6.64 8.91
C ARG A 81 -0.41 -7.46 8.13
N ALA A 82 0.78 -7.64 8.67
CA ALA A 82 1.85 -8.41 8.01
C ALA A 82 1.49 -9.89 7.80
N HIS A 83 0.81 -10.49 8.79
CA HIS A 83 0.32 -11.87 8.70
C HIS A 83 -0.94 -12.01 7.84
N GLU A 84 -1.80 -10.99 7.78
CA GLU A 84 -3.01 -10.97 6.94
C GLU A 84 -2.67 -10.92 5.44
N VAL A 85 -1.68 -10.12 5.07
CA VAL A 85 -1.27 -9.96 3.66
C VAL A 85 -0.31 -11.05 3.19
N ALA A 86 0.19 -11.89 4.10
CA ALA A 86 1.15 -12.94 3.81
C ALA A 86 0.71 -13.78 2.60
N ALA A 87 1.60 -13.88 1.62
CA ALA A 87 1.39 -14.59 0.38
C ALA A 87 2.68 -15.31 -0.03
N PRO A 88 2.60 -16.45 -0.75
CA PRO A 88 3.77 -17.13 -1.26
C PRO A 88 4.63 -16.21 -2.14
N VAL A 89 5.94 -16.32 -1.98
CA VAL A 89 6.97 -15.66 -2.79
C VAL A 89 7.76 -16.75 -3.47
N ILE A 90 8.09 -16.59 -4.76
CA ILE A 90 8.95 -17.57 -5.42
C ILE A 90 10.32 -17.60 -4.77
N ASP A 91 10.90 -18.78 -4.68
CA ASP A 91 12.15 -19.06 -3.99
C ASP A 91 13.39 -18.74 -4.83
N HIS A 92 13.34 -19.03 -6.13
CA HIS A 92 14.42 -18.76 -7.07
C HIS A 92 13.91 -18.30 -8.44
N ALA A 93 14.83 -17.76 -9.23
CA ALA A 93 14.55 -17.35 -10.59
C ALA A 93 14.12 -18.54 -11.45
N ARG A 94 13.02 -18.43 -12.19
CA ARG A 94 12.51 -19.50 -13.04
C ARG A 94 11.89 -18.97 -14.31
N GLU A 95 11.97 -19.75 -15.37
CA GLU A 95 11.22 -19.49 -16.60
C GLU A 95 9.95 -20.34 -16.57
N ALA A 96 8.80 -19.69 -16.67
CA ALA A 96 7.51 -20.35 -16.55
C ALA A 96 6.45 -19.63 -17.36
N THR A 97 5.44 -20.38 -17.78
CA THR A 97 4.22 -19.79 -18.33
C THR A 97 3.34 -19.33 -17.18
N VAL A 98 2.93 -18.07 -17.24
CA VAL A 98 2.14 -17.39 -16.22
C VAL A 98 0.80 -17.01 -16.83
N GLU A 99 -0.28 -17.49 -16.22
CA GLU A 99 -1.62 -17.01 -16.48
C GLU A 99 -2.06 -16.10 -15.33
N GLY A 100 -2.77 -15.03 -15.65
CA GLY A 100 -3.35 -14.18 -14.60
C GLY A 100 -4.32 -13.18 -15.18
N ARG A 101 -5.13 -12.58 -14.32
CA ARG A 101 -5.96 -11.45 -14.69
C ARG A 101 -5.18 -10.17 -14.49
N VAL A 102 -5.20 -9.30 -15.49
CA VAL A 102 -4.63 -7.96 -15.43
C VAL A 102 -5.43 -7.15 -14.41
N LEU A 103 -4.82 -6.87 -13.26
CA LEU A 103 -5.39 -6.01 -12.23
C LEU A 103 -5.11 -4.53 -12.55
N ASP A 104 -3.90 -4.24 -13.03
CA ASP A 104 -3.45 -2.89 -13.36
C ASP A 104 -2.41 -2.92 -14.49
N VAL A 105 -2.35 -1.82 -15.26
CA VAL A 105 -1.38 -1.61 -16.33
C VAL A 105 -0.65 -0.30 -16.07
N SER A 106 0.65 -0.39 -15.83
CA SER A 106 1.53 0.76 -15.59
C SER A 106 2.66 0.81 -16.62
N ALA A 107 3.41 1.90 -16.65
CA ALA A 107 4.60 2.04 -17.48
C ALA A 107 5.87 2.10 -16.63
N THR A 108 6.98 1.61 -17.18
CA THR A 108 8.32 1.83 -16.62
C THR A 108 8.83 3.22 -17.00
N PRO A 109 9.86 3.75 -16.33
CA PRO A 109 10.52 4.98 -16.76
C PRO A 109 10.99 4.91 -18.21
N GLU A 110 11.44 3.73 -18.66
CA GLU A 110 11.88 3.45 -20.02
C GLU A 110 10.71 3.20 -21.00
N GLY A 111 9.47 3.51 -20.60
CA GLY A 111 8.27 3.39 -21.44
C GLY A 111 7.75 1.97 -21.66
N ARG A 112 8.30 0.95 -20.98
CA ARG A 112 7.83 -0.43 -21.12
C ARG A 112 6.54 -0.65 -20.35
N ARG A 113 5.65 -1.51 -20.84
CA ARG A 113 4.39 -1.81 -20.14
C ARG A 113 4.64 -2.80 -19.00
N ARG A 114 4.07 -2.55 -17.83
CA ARG A 114 4.08 -3.42 -16.65
C ARG A 114 2.66 -3.86 -16.33
N LEU A 115 2.43 -5.16 -16.41
CA LEU A 115 1.17 -5.80 -16.07
C LEU A 115 1.25 -6.31 -14.64
N LEU A 116 0.34 -5.84 -13.77
CA LEU A 116 0.11 -6.44 -12.48
C LEU A 116 -0.95 -7.52 -12.63
N LEU A 117 -0.59 -8.76 -12.37
CA LEU A 117 -1.47 -9.92 -12.50
C LEU A 117 -1.95 -10.38 -11.12
N ASP A 118 -3.25 -10.65 -10.99
CA ASP A 118 -3.85 -11.34 -9.86
C ASP A 118 -4.47 -12.69 -10.30
N ARG A 119 -4.84 -13.52 -9.32
CA ARG A 119 -5.33 -14.90 -9.55
C ARG A 119 -4.39 -15.69 -10.46
N VAL A 120 -3.11 -15.59 -10.11
CA VAL A 120 -2.02 -16.09 -10.94
C VAL A 120 -1.97 -17.61 -10.90
N VAL A 121 -1.68 -18.22 -12.04
CA VAL A 121 -1.30 -19.62 -12.17
C VAL A 121 0.08 -19.63 -12.80
N VAL A 122 1.04 -20.24 -12.11
CA VAL A 122 2.40 -20.45 -12.63
C VAL A 122 2.52 -21.93 -12.99
N HIS A 123 2.61 -22.22 -14.28
CA HIS A 123 2.73 -23.60 -14.76
C HIS A 123 4.02 -24.24 -14.24
N GLY A 124 3.93 -25.43 -13.65
CA GLY A 124 5.05 -26.13 -13.03
C GLY A 124 5.35 -25.71 -11.58
N LEU A 125 4.50 -24.88 -10.96
CA LEU A 125 4.58 -24.55 -9.53
C LEU A 125 3.32 -25.06 -8.81
N ASP A 126 3.49 -25.56 -7.58
CA ASP A 126 2.36 -25.96 -6.74
C ASP A 126 1.42 -24.75 -6.54
N PRO A 127 0.09 -24.90 -6.71
CA PRO A 127 -0.88 -23.85 -6.42
C PRO A 127 -0.74 -23.22 -5.02
N ARG A 128 -0.28 -23.98 -4.02
CA ARG A 128 -0.02 -23.49 -2.65
C ARG A 128 1.22 -22.61 -2.53
N LEU A 129 2.17 -22.76 -3.46
CA LEU A 129 3.39 -21.96 -3.55
C LEU A 129 3.27 -20.83 -4.56
N THR A 130 2.14 -20.74 -5.26
CA THR A 130 1.91 -19.74 -6.29
C THR A 130 1.67 -18.36 -5.68
N PRO A 131 2.40 -17.32 -6.11
CA PRO A 131 2.19 -15.96 -5.65
C PRO A 131 0.76 -15.47 -5.84
N ALA A 132 0.26 -14.68 -4.87
CA ALA A 132 -1.04 -14.03 -4.99
C ALA A 132 -1.08 -13.03 -6.15
N ARG A 133 0.04 -12.30 -6.36
CA ARG A 133 0.23 -11.35 -7.45
C ARG A 133 1.62 -11.47 -8.07
N VAL A 134 1.69 -11.23 -9.37
CA VAL A 134 2.93 -11.22 -10.15
C VAL A 134 2.96 -9.97 -11.03
N ARG A 135 4.13 -9.32 -11.13
CA ARG A 135 4.31 -8.16 -12.00
C ARG A 135 5.21 -8.53 -13.18
N VAL A 136 4.66 -8.45 -14.38
CA VAL A 136 5.39 -8.80 -15.63
C VAL A 136 5.61 -7.54 -16.45
N THR A 137 6.87 -7.28 -16.82
CA THR A 137 7.22 -6.22 -17.78
C THR A 137 7.22 -6.80 -19.19
N VAL A 138 6.47 -6.18 -20.09
CA VAL A 138 6.34 -6.57 -21.50
C VAL A 138 7.30 -5.74 -22.35
N LEU A 139 8.03 -6.41 -23.24
CA LEU A 139 8.95 -5.75 -24.17
C LEU A 139 8.16 -5.05 -25.30
N PRO A 140 8.68 -3.95 -25.88
CA PRO A 140 7.96 -3.18 -26.89
C PRO A 140 7.54 -4.01 -28.11
N GLU A 141 8.39 -4.92 -28.59
CA GLU A 141 8.08 -5.81 -29.71
C GLU A 141 6.90 -6.78 -29.46
N ASP A 142 6.61 -7.09 -28.19
CA ASP A 142 5.61 -8.08 -27.79
C ASP A 142 4.24 -7.46 -27.46
N ALA A 143 4.08 -6.14 -27.60
CA ALA A 143 2.91 -5.37 -27.17
C ALA A 143 1.81 -5.24 -28.26
N ALA A 144 1.56 -6.30 -29.03
CA ALA A 144 0.61 -6.28 -30.16
C ALA A 144 -0.86 -6.01 -29.73
N THR A 145 -1.22 -6.29 -28.48
CA THR A 145 -2.59 -6.12 -27.95
C THR A 145 -2.65 -4.98 -26.92
N PRO A 146 -3.67 -4.09 -26.95
CA PRO A 146 -3.89 -3.14 -25.88
C PRO A 146 -4.36 -3.87 -24.61
N PHE A 147 -3.52 -3.91 -23.58
CA PHE A 147 -3.87 -4.51 -22.29
C PHE A 147 -4.84 -3.60 -21.52
N ARG A 148 -5.89 -4.20 -20.97
CA ARG A 148 -6.88 -3.52 -20.13
C ARG A 148 -7.06 -4.27 -18.81
N PRO A 149 -7.30 -3.55 -17.69
CA PRO A 149 -7.73 -4.18 -16.45
C PRO A 149 -8.93 -5.10 -16.68
N GLY A 150 -8.90 -6.28 -16.08
CA GLY A 150 -9.93 -7.31 -16.18
C GLY A 150 -9.65 -8.40 -17.23
N MET A 151 -8.77 -8.14 -18.21
CA MET A 151 -8.37 -9.17 -19.19
C MET A 151 -7.62 -10.32 -18.51
N ARG A 152 -7.85 -11.56 -18.92
CA ARG A 152 -6.92 -12.65 -18.59
C ARG A 152 -5.86 -12.73 -19.68
N VAL A 153 -4.62 -12.90 -19.25
CA VAL A 153 -3.47 -13.02 -20.14
C VAL A 153 -2.65 -14.25 -19.77
N MET A 154 -1.99 -14.81 -20.78
CA MET A 154 -1.01 -15.88 -20.66
C MET A 154 0.28 -15.43 -21.31
N VAL A 155 1.39 -15.57 -20.60
CA VAL A 155 2.71 -15.14 -21.08
C VAL A 155 3.79 -16.06 -20.55
N HIS A 156 4.75 -16.42 -21.40
CA HIS A 156 5.98 -17.05 -20.95
C HIS A 156 6.89 -15.96 -20.37
N ALA A 157 7.35 -16.11 -19.13
CA ALA A 157 8.14 -15.06 -18.47
C ALA A 157 9.25 -15.65 -17.60
N ARG A 158 10.35 -14.90 -17.51
CA ARG A 158 11.39 -15.15 -16.49
C ARG A 158 11.00 -14.41 -15.21
N LEU A 159 10.58 -15.17 -14.21
CA LEU A 159 10.19 -14.69 -12.90
C LEU A 159 11.37 -14.72 -11.94
N ILE A 160 11.48 -13.72 -11.07
CA ILE A 160 12.45 -13.61 -9.97
C ILE A 160 11.76 -13.15 -8.68
N PRO A 161 12.26 -13.55 -7.50
CA PRO A 161 11.78 -13.01 -6.24
C PRO A 161 11.99 -11.49 -6.16
N PRO A 162 11.14 -10.74 -5.43
CA PRO A 162 11.39 -9.33 -5.13
C PRO A 162 12.76 -9.12 -4.46
N GLY A 163 13.57 -8.26 -5.06
CA GLY A 163 14.90 -7.90 -4.54
C GLY A 163 14.82 -7.15 -3.21
N GLY A 164 15.80 -7.40 -2.34
CA GLY A 164 15.96 -6.65 -1.08
C GLY A 164 16.55 -5.25 -1.31
N PRO A 165 16.89 -4.53 -0.22
CA PRO A 165 17.59 -3.26 -0.30
C PRO A 165 18.90 -3.38 -1.10
N VAL A 166 19.15 -2.42 -1.99
CA VAL A 166 20.39 -2.36 -2.80
C VAL A 166 21.58 -1.85 -1.97
N GLU A 167 21.30 -1.09 -0.91
CA GLU A 167 22.30 -0.54 0.00
C GLU A 167 21.80 -0.56 1.47
N PRO A 168 22.70 -0.62 2.47
CA PRO A 168 22.34 -0.72 3.88
C PRO A 168 21.55 0.49 4.41
N GLY A 169 20.30 0.28 4.78
CA GLY A 169 19.40 1.35 5.26
C GLY A 169 18.61 2.02 4.13
N GLY A 170 18.87 1.65 2.89
CA GLY A 170 18.14 2.10 1.73
C GLY A 170 16.73 1.55 1.61
N PHE A 171 16.08 1.95 0.52
CA PHE A 171 14.71 1.54 0.23
C PHE A 171 14.59 0.01 0.07
N ASP A 172 13.72 -0.59 0.88
CA ASP A 172 13.44 -2.03 0.89
C ASP A 172 12.27 -2.37 -0.05
N PHE A 173 12.58 -2.67 -1.31
CA PHE A 173 11.56 -3.08 -2.29
C PHE A 173 10.86 -4.38 -1.91
N ARG A 174 11.58 -5.32 -1.28
CA ARG A 174 11.02 -6.62 -0.86
C ARG A 174 9.93 -6.42 0.18
N ARG A 175 10.13 -5.52 1.14
CA ARG A 175 9.13 -5.16 2.14
C ARG A 175 7.89 -4.55 1.50
N MET A 176 8.06 -3.57 0.60
CA MET A 176 6.92 -3.02 -0.15
C MET A 176 6.17 -4.11 -0.91
N ALA A 177 6.90 -4.99 -1.63
CA ALA A 177 6.32 -6.09 -2.37
C ALA A 177 5.52 -7.06 -1.49
N TRP A 178 5.98 -7.34 -0.26
CA TRP A 178 5.25 -8.17 0.71
C TRP A 178 3.88 -7.58 1.04
N PHE A 179 3.81 -6.30 1.41
CA PHE A 179 2.54 -5.64 1.74
C PHE A 179 1.62 -5.46 0.53
N ASP A 180 2.19 -5.38 -0.67
CA ASP A 180 1.45 -5.41 -1.94
C ASP A 180 0.99 -6.81 -2.37
N ARG A 181 1.36 -7.86 -1.61
CA ARG A 181 1.15 -9.29 -1.94
C ARG A 181 1.79 -9.71 -3.25
N LEU A 182 2.86 -9.02 -3.65
CA LEU A 182 3.64 -9.25 -4.86
C LEU A 182 4.72 -10.29 -4.58
N GLY A 183 4.50 -11.52 -5.01
CA GLY A 183 5.43 -12.63 -4.75
C GLY A 183 6.41 -12.93 -5.88
N ALA A 184 6.28 -12.27 -7.03
CA ALA A 184 7.27 -12.33 -8.10
C ALA A 184 7.23 -11.09 -9.00
N THR A 185 8.39 -10.72 -9.53
CA THR A 185 8.52 -9.82 -10.67
C THR A 185 9.14 -10.56 -11.84
N GLY A 186 8.89 -10.11 -13.07
CA GLY A 186 9.46 -10.78 -14.22
C GLY A 186 9.41 -9.97 -15.50
N ILE A 187 10.08 -10.51 -16.52
CA ILE A 187 10.11 -9.96 -17.87
C ILE A 187 9.49 -11.00 -18.80
N ALA A 188 8.56 -10.56 -19.64
CA ALA A 188 7.94 -11.39 -20.67
C ALA A 188 8.99 -11.89 -21.67
N ARG A 189 8.80 -13.11 -22.14
CA ARG A 189 9.59 -13.78 -23.16
C ARG A 189 8.63 -14.12 -24.30
N GLY A 190 8.49 -13.18 -25.24
CA GLY A 190 7.59 -13.31 -26.38
C GLY A 190 6.19 -12.76 -26.11
N VAL A 191 5.27 -13.12 -27.01
CA VAL A 191 3.94 -12.52 -27.11
C VAL A 191 3.07 -12.83 -25.90
N VAL A 192 2.38 -11.80 -25.40
CA VAL A 192 1.33 -11.95 -24.38
C VAL A 192 0.02 -12.30 -25.07
N LEU A 193 -0.52 -13.46 -24.77
CA LEU A 193 -1.78 -13.94 -25.32
C LEU A 193 -2.95 -13.52 -24.43
N ALA A 194 -3.95 -12.85 -24.99
CA ALA A 194 -5.23 -12.65 -24.31
C ALA A 194 -6.02 -13.97 -24.34
N ILE A 195 -6.56 -14.38 -23.20
CA ILE A 195 -7.36 -15.60 -23.08
C ILE A 195 -8.74 -15.28 -22.50
N ASP A 196 -9.74 -16.10 -22.84
CA ASP A 196 -11.09 -15.88 -22.36
C ASP A 196 -11.18 -16.00 -20.82
N PRO A 197 -12.00 -15.13 -20.18
CA PRO A 197 -12.23 -15.22 -18.76
C PRO A 197 -13.01 -16.51 -18.42
N ARG A 198 -12.43 -17.35 -17.55
CA ARG A 198 -13.05 -18.61 -17.10
C ARG A 198 -14.37 -18.40 -16.32
N ALA A 199 -14.60 -17.20 -15.79
CA ALA A 199 -15.81 -16.87 -15.05
C ALA A 199 -16.12 -15.36 -15.15
N PRO A 200 -17.40 -14.95 -15.12
CA PRO A 200 -17.76 -13.55 -15.05
C PRO A 200 -17.25 -12.89 -13.76
N PRO A 201 -16.88 -11.59 -13.79
CA PRO A 201 -16.38 -10.89 -12.62
C PRO A 201 -17.47 -10.78 -11.55
N GLY A 202 -17.09 -11.09 -10.30
CA GLY A 202 -17.96 -10.90 -9.14
C GLY A 202 -18.21 -9.41 -8.85
N LEU A 203 -19.15 -9.11 -7.93
CA LEU A 203 -19.52 -7.72 -7.61
C LEU A 203 -18.33 -6.85 -7.19
N TRP A 204 -17.45 -7.39 -6.34
CA TRP A 204 -16.23 -6.67 -5.92
C TRP A 204 -15.27 -6.42 -7.09
N ASP A 205 -15.09 -7.42 -7.97
CA ASP A 205 -14.25 -7.26 -9.16
C ASP A 205 -14.80 -6.16 -10.07
N ARG A 206 -16.13 -6.10 -10.24
CA ARG A 206 -16.79 -5.04 -11.01
C ARG A 206 -16.55 -3.66 -10.42
N ALA A 207 -16.64 -3.51 -9.09
CA ALA A 207 -16.34 -2.25 -8.42
C ALA A 207 -14.87 -1.83 -8.64
N VAL A 208 -13.92 -2.75 -8.44
CA VAL A 208 -12.48 -2.48 -8.66
C VAL A 208 -12.22 -2.08 -10.11
N LEU A 209 -12.79 -2.81 -11.07
CA LEU A 209 -12.64 -2.50 -12.50
C LEU A 209 -13.32 -1.19 -12.90
N ALA A 210 -14.47 -0.86 -12.30
CA ALA A 210 -15.14 0.41 -12.53
C ALA A 210 -14.30 1.59 -12.05
N VAL A 211 -13.67 1.48 -10.87
CA VAL A 211 -12.75 2.49 -10.36
C VAL A 211 -11.52 2.64 -11.27
N ALA A 212 -10.92 1.52 -11.70
CA ALA A 212 -9.80 1.55 -12.64
C ALA A 212 -10.18 2.20 -13.97
N GLY A 213 -11.35 1.87 -14.51
CA GLY A 213 -11.89 2.46 -15.73
C GLY A 213 -12.16 3.96 -15.60
N TRP A 214 -12.74 4.39 -14.47
CA TRP A 214 -12.98 5.81 -14.19
C TRP A 214 -11.69 6.59 -14.06
N ARG A 215 -10.68 6.04 -13.37
CA ARG A 215 -9.33 6.63 -13.29
C ARG A 215 -8.68 6.79 -14.67
N ALA A 216 -8.72 5.74 -15.49
CA ALA A 216 -8.18 5.80 -16.85
C ALA A 216 -8.92 6.83 -17.71
N HIS A 217 -10.24 6.91 -17.60
CA HIS A 217 -11.04 7.91 -18.30
C HIS A 217 -10.70 9.35 -17.89
N LEU A 218 -10.55 9.62 -16.59
CA LEU A 218 -10.14 10.93 -16.10
C LEU A 218 -8.73 11.30 -16.56
N ALA A 219 -7.78 10.36 -16.51
CA ALA A 219 -6.42 10.60 -16.98
C ALA A 219 -6.42 11.00 -18.47
N GLU A 220 -7.24 10.34 -19.28
CA GLU A 220 -7.37 10.66 -20.70
C GLU A 220 -8.07 12.01 -20.94
N ALA A 221 -9.13 12.29 -20.19
CA ALA A 221 -9.81 13.59 -20.25
C ALA A 221 -8.87 14.75 -19.88
N LEU A 222 -8.00 14.56 -18.88
CA LEU A 222 -6.99 15.56 -18.49
C LEU A 222 -5.94 15.79 -19.59
N ARG A 223 -5.47 14.73 -20.25
CA ARG A 223 -4.53 14.85 -21.38
C ARG A 223 -5.17 15.51 -22.59
N ALA A 224 -6.45 15.22 -22.86
CA ALA A 224 -7.19 15.84 -23.95
C ALA A 224 -7.45 17.34 -23.70
N ALA A 225 -7.76 17.71 -22.45
CA ALA A 225 -8.05 19.09 -22.09
C ALA A 225 -6.81 19.99 -21.95
N LEU A 226 -5.65 19.42 -21.60
CA LEU A 226 -4.42 20.17 -21.34
C LEU A 226 -3.31 19.72 -22.30
N PRO A 227 -2.88 20.59 -23.25
CA PRO A 227 -1.90 20.19 -24.26
C PRO A 227 -0.51 19.93 -23.67
N GLY A 228 0.16 18.92 -24.24
CA GLY A 228 1.55 18.58 -23.93
C GLY A 228 1.76 18.01 -22.52
N GLN A 229 2.93 18.28 -21.94
CA GLN A 229 3.34 17.71 -20.64
C GLN A 229 2.43 18.14 -19.48
N ARG A 230 1.67 19.23 -19.61
CA ARG A 230 0.76 19.73 -18.57
C ARG A 230 -0.36 18.74 -18.29
N GLY A 231 -0.94 18.13 -19.32
CA GLY A 231 -1.98 17.10 -19.15
C GLY A 231 -1.44 15.83 -18.48
N SER A 232 -0.26 15.37 -18.89
CA SER A 232 0.42 14.24 -18.23
C SER A 232 0.74 14.52 -16.76
N PHE A 233 1.16 15.75 -16.43
CA PHE A 233 1.45 16.15 -15.06
C PHE A 233 0.17 16.27 -14.21
N ALA A 234 -0.90 16.83 -14.78
CA ALA A 234 -2.21 16.88 -14.12
C ALA A 234 -2.78 15.49 -13.85
N ALA A 235 -2.68 14.57 -14.82
CA ALA A 235 -3.08 13.18 -14.65
C ALA A 235 -2.26 12.46 -13.56
N ALA A 236 -0.95 12.74 -13.47
CA ALA A 236 -0.08 12.19 -12.44
C ALA A 236 -0.43 12.67 -11.04
N ILE A 237 -0.77 13.95 -10.85
CA ILE A 237 -1.09 14.51 -9.53
C ILE A 237 -2.52 14.16 -9.10
N LEU A 238 -3.49 14.30 -9.99
CA LEU A 238 -4.91 14.17 -9.64
C LEU A 238 -5.37 12.72 -9.55
N VAL A 239 -4.85 11.86 -10.44
CA VAL A 239 -5.34 10.47 -10.59
C VAL A 239 -4.23 9.44 -10.42
N GLY A 240 -2.97 9.88 -10.22
CA GLY A 240 -1.82 9.03 -9.97
C GLY A 240 -1.22 8.38 -11.23
N ASP A 241 -1.62 8.80 -12.43
CA ASP A 241 -1.15 8.21 -13.68
C ASP A 241 0.09 8.93 -14.23
N ARG A 242 1.26 8.30 -14.08
CA ARG A 242 2.55 8.84 -14.52
C ARG A 242 2.98 8.39 -15.93
N SER A 243 2.17 7.59 -16.61
CA SER A 243 2.55 6.97 -17.89
C SER A 243 2.89 7.96 -19.01
N GLY A 244 2.41 9.20 -18.91
CA GLY A 244 2.65 10.26 -19.90
C GLY A 244 3.81 11.22 -19.58
N ILE A 245 4.56 11.01 -18.50
CA ILE A 245 5.68 11.90 -18.12
C ILE A 245 6.98 11.36 -18.72
N PRO A 246 7.66 12.09 -19.62
CA PRO A 246 8.93 11.66 -20.19
C PRO A 246 10.02 11.50 -19.14
N GLU A 247 10.98 10.58 -19.38
CA GLU A 247 12.12 10.38 -18.49
C GLU A 247 12.94 11.67 -18.30
N ALA A 248 13.20 12.40 -19.39
CA ALA A 248 13.88 13.70 -19.33
C ALA A 248 13.17 14.72 -18.42
N ALA A 249 11.84 14.71 -18.37
CA ALA A 249 11.06 15.58 -17.49
C ALA A 249 11.19 15.13 -16.01
N THR A 250 11.20 13.82 -15.78
CA THR A 250 11.45 13.26 -14.44
C THR A 250 12.86 13.58 -13.95
N GLU A 251 13.85 13.51 -14.84
CA GLU A 251 15.25 13.84 -14.56
C GLU A 251 15.41 15.33 -14.24
N ALA A 252 14.75 16.22 -15.00
CA ALA A 252 14.72 17.65 -14.72
C ALA A 252 14.04 17.96 -13.36
N LEU A 253 12.97 17.25 -13.00
CA LEU A 253 12.34 17.35 -11.69
C LEU A 253 13.25 16.84 -10.57
N ARG A 254 14.05 15.79 -10.79
CA ARG A 254 15.06 15.34 -9.81
C ARG A 254 16.17 16.36 -9.65
N ALA A 255 16.72 16.88 -10.75
CA ALA A 255 17.78 17.87 -10.74
C ALA A 255 17.35 19.18 -10.06
N SER A 256 16.08 19.56 -10.18
CA SER A 256 15.49 20.72 -9.49
C SER A 256 14.96 20.41 -8.08
N ASN A 257 15.16 19.19 -7.57
CA ASN A 257 14.64 18.71 -6.30
C ASN A 257 13.09 18.77 -6.17
N LEU A 258 12.37 18.81 -7.30
CA LEU A 258 10.91 18.85 -7.40
C LEU A 258 10.26 17.48 -7.64
N ALA A 259 11.06 16.41 -7.75
CA ALA A 259 10.54 15.05 -7.94
C ALA A 259 9.59 14.61 -6.81
N HIS A 260 9.70 15.19 -5.61
CA HIS A 260 8.80 14.94 -4.49
C HIS A 260 7.37 15.43 -4.75
N LEU A 261 7.15 16.40 -5.64
CA LEU A 261 5.80 16.87 -6.03
C LEU A 261 5.01 15.83 -6.83
N LEU A 262 5.71 14.89 -7.48
CA LEU A 262 5.08 13.77 -8.17
C LEU A 262 4.62 12.68 -7.18
N ALA A 263 5.19 12.64 -5.98
CA ALA A 263 4.73 11.79 -4.90
C ALA A 263 3.55 12.47 -4.19
N ILE A 264 2.65 11.68 -3.61
CA ILE A 264 1.49 12.19 -2.85
C ILE A 264 2.00 13.21 -1.83
N SER A 265 1.69 14.49 -2.02
CA SER A 265 2.15 15.52 -1.09
C SER A 265 1.43 15.34 0.25
N GLY A 266 2.09 15.66 1.37
CA GLY A 266 1.48 15.58 2.71
C GLY A 266 0.15 16.34 2.82
N LEU A 267 -0.06 17.35 1.96
CA LEU A 267 -1.33 18.08 1.83
C LEU A 267 -2.48 17.19 1.34
N HIS A 268 -2.26 16.28 0.38
CA HIS A 268 -3.31 15.37 -0.09
C HIS A 268 -3.76 14.42 1.04
N MET A 269 -2.81 13.89 1.80
CA MET A 269 -3.12 13.05 2.97
C MET A 269 -3.78 13.86 4.10
N GLY A 270 -3.36 15.11 4.31
CA GLY A 270 -4.00 16.02 5.25
C GLY A 270 -5.45 16.35 4.89
N LEU A 271 -5.72 16.66 3.61
CA LEU A 271 -7.06 16.91 3.10
C LEU A 271 -7.96 15.67 3.20
N LEU A 272 -7.44 14.49 2.81
CA LEU A 272 -8.18 13.24 2.95
C LEU A 272 -8.50 12.95 4.41
N THR A 273 -7.52 13.08 5.31
CA THR A 273 -7.70 12.87 6.75
C THR A 273 -8.72 13.86 7.32
N GLY A 274 -8.63 15.14 6.94
CA GLY A 274 -9.59 16.17 7.34
C GLY A 274 -11.00 15.88 6.85
N PHE A 275 -11.15 15.46 5.58
CA PHE A 275 -12.42 15.05 5.02
C PHE A 275 -13.03 13.86 5.77
N VAL A 276 -12.25 12.79 5.97
CA VAL A 276 -12.69 11.60 6.70
C VAL A 276 -13.06 11.94 8.15
N PHE A 277 -12.24 12.76 8.81
CA PHE A 277 -12.51 13.24 10.17
C PHE A 277 -13.82 14.03 10.24
N LEU A 278 -14.04 15.00 9.33
CA LEU A 278 -15.27 15.79 9.30
C LEU A 278 -16.50 14.94 8.98
N ALA A 279 -16.37 13.98 8.05
CA ALA A 279 -17.43 13.05 7.69
C ALA A 279 -17.80 12.14 8.87
N LEU A 280 -16.82 11.52 9.53
CA LEU A 280 -17.03 10.69 10.71
C LEU A 280 -17.60 11.51 11.87
N ARG A 281 -17.04 12.69 12.14
CA ARG A 281 -17.55 13.60 13.17
C ARG A 281 -19.00 13.99 12.89
N GLY A 282 -19.33 14.31 11.64
CA GLY A 282 -20.69 14.60 11.22
C GLY A 282 -21.62 13.40 11.43
N ALA A 283 -21.20 12.21 11.03
CA ALA A 283 -21.97 10.97 11.23
C ALA A 283 -22.19 10.65 12.72
N LEU A 284 -21.17 10.83 13.57
CA LEU A 284 -21.28 10.64 15.01
C LEU A 284 -22.18 11.71 15.66
N ALA A 285 -22.14 12.95 15.18
CA ALA A 285 -23.02 14.01 15.65
C ALA A 285 -24.50 13.75 15.33
N LEU A 286 -24.80 12.91 14.34
CA LEU A 286 -26.17 12.46 14.03
C LEU A 286 -26.68 11.38 15.01
N ILE A 287 -25.84 10.90 15.93
CA ILE A 287 -26.19 9.89 16.95
C ILE A 287 -26.23 10.60 18.33
N PRO A 288 -27.41 11.02 18.83
CA PRO A 288 -27.53 11.87 20.03
C PRO A 288 -26.81 11.36 21.29
N PRO A 289 -26.77 10.05 21.59
CA PRO A 289 -26.02 9.52 22.73
C PRO A 289 -24.50 9.75 22.66
N LEU A 290 -23.93 9.90 21.46
CA LEU A 290 -22.49 10.09 21.23
C LEU A 290 -22.12 11.58 21.10
N ALA A 291 -23.10 12.46 20.83
CA ALA A 291 -22.89 13.89 20.67
C ALA A 291 -22.90 14.68 22.00
N LEU A 292 -23.50 14.11 23.05
CA LEU A 292 -23.70 14.74 24.37
C LEU A 292 -22.83 14.15 25.49
N GLY A 293 -21.92 13.23 25.16
CA GLY A 293 -21.02 12.54 26.10
C GLY A 293 -19.68 13.25 26.30
#